data_AF-A0A3D0DWG6-F1
#
_entry.id   AF-A0A3D0DWG6-F1
#
_cell.length_a   1.000
_cell.length_b   1.000
_cell.length_c   1.000
_cell.angle_alpha   90.00
_cell.angle_beta   90.00
_cell.angle_gamma   90.00
#
_symmetry.space_group_name_H-M   'P 1'
#
loop_
_entity.id
_entity.type
_entity.pdbx_description
1 polymer ?
#
loop_
_entity_poly.entity_id
_entity_poly.type
_entity_poly.pdbx_seq_one_letter_code
_entity_poly.pdbx_strand_id
1 'polypeptide(L)' 'MPMPSASTADERVLIFAPRGRDAEVMCSVLAGDGFGCDTATGFETFVERIEAGAGAAVVAEEALAGVDLTRLLAWLGPQ' A
#
# COMPACT_ATOMS: atom_id res chain seq x y z
N MET A 1 19.37 14.51 -9.09
CA MET A 1 18.71 14.80 -7.80
C MET A 1 19.05 13.66 -6.85
N PRO A 2 19.49 13.90 -5.60
CA PRO A 2 19.69 12.84 -4.63
C PRO A 2 18.33 12.24 -4.27
N MET A 3 18.21 10.91 -4.35
CA MET A 3 17.03 10.18 -3.85
C MET A 3 17.08 10.21 -2.31
N PRO A 4 15.95 10.51 -1.64
CA PRO A 4 15.90 10.57 -0.18
C PRO A 4 16.27 9.20 0.42
N SER A 5 17.02 9.21 1.52
CA SER A 5 17.46 8.00 2.23
C SER A 5 16.27 7.17 2.70
N ALA A 6 15.96 6.11 1.97
CA ALA A 6 15.02 5.07 2.34
C ALA A 6 15.44 4.47 3.70
N SER A 7 14.73 4.87 4.75
CA SER A 7 14.81 4.17 6.04
C SER A 7 14.17 2.79 5.86
N THR A 8 14.50 1.79 6.66
CA THR A 8 14.01 0.39 6.50
C THR A 8 12.47 0.22 6.48
N ALA A 9 11.70 1.28 6.78
CA ALA A 9 10.25 1.34 6.63
C ALA A 9 9.76 1.74 5.22
N ASP A 10 10.66 2.26 4.38
CA ASP A 10 10.43 2.83 3.05
C ASP A 10 10.41 1.75 1.95
N GLU A 11 10.82 0.51 2.26
CA GLU A 11 10.89 -0.61 1.31
C GLU A 11 9.80 -1.68 1.53
N ARG A 12 8.69 -1.33 2.22
CA ARG A 12 7.57 -2.26 2.42
C ARG A 12 6.44 -2.02 1.44
N VAL A 13 5.88 -3.11 0.93
CA VAL A 13 4.69 -3.10 0.08
C VAL A 13 3.45 -3.12 0.94
N LEU A 14 2.60 -2.10 0.82
CA LEU A 14 1.32 -2.04 1.51
C LEU A 14 0.23 -2.64 0.64
N ILE A 15 -0.46 -3.67 1.13
CA ILE A 15 -1.50 -4.38 0.38
C ILE A 15 -2.89 -4.08 0.96
N PHE A 16 -3.79 -3.62 0.10
CA PHE A 16 -5.19 -3.41 0.43
C PHE A 16 -6.09 -4.27 -0.47
N ALA A 17 -6.43 -5.46 0.02
CA ALA A 17 -7.41 -6.36 -0.58
C ALA A 17 -8.36 -6.85 0.54
N PRO A 18 -9.40 -6.06 0.87
CA PRO A 18 -10.30 -6.32 1.99
C PRO A 18 -11.27 -7.48 1.72
N ARG A 19 -11.37 -7.96 0.47
CA ARG A 19 -12.22 -9.09 0.10
C ARG A 19 -11.36 -10.33 -0.11
N GLY A 20 -11.71 -11.43 0.57
CA GLY A 20 -11.03 -12.71 0.41
C GLY A 20 -9.72 -12.82 1.16
N ARG A 21 -8.80 -13.63 0.63
CA ARG A 21 -7.48 -13.94 1.22
C ARG A 21 -6.32 -13.37 0.40
N ASP A 22 -6.63 -12.53 -0.59
CA ASP A 22 -5.66 -12.10 -1.59
C ASP A 22 -4.56 -11.26 -0.95
N ALA A 23 -4.90 -10.42 0.04
CA ALA A 23 -3.91 -9.65 0.80
C ALA A 23 -2.88 -10.55 1.49
N GLU A 24 -3.33 -11.61 2.18
CA GLU A 24 -2.45 -12.55 2.87
C GLU A 24 -1.58 -13.34 1.88
N VAL A 25 -2.16 -13.79 0.76
CA VAL A 25 -1.45 -14.54 -0.27
C VAL A 25 -0.36 -13.68 -0.92
N MET A 26 -0.69 -12.47 -1.36
CA MET A 26 0.28 -11.55 -1.95
C MET A 26 1.40 -11.21 -0.96
N CYS A 27 1.05 -11.02 0.32
CA CYS A 27 2.02 -10.75 1.36
C CYS A 27 2.96 -11.93 1.60
N SER A 28 2.43 -13.15 1.61
CA SER A 28 3.22 -14.37 1.73
C SER A 28 4.17 -14.58 0.54
N VAL A 29 3.74 -14.20 -0.67
CA VAL A 29 4.60 -14.27 -1.87
C VAL A 29 5.76 -13.27 -1.74
N LEU A 30 5.46 -12.01 -1.40
CA LEU A 30 6.49 -10.97 -1.23
C LEU A 30 7.46 -11.30 -0.10
N ALA A 31 6.95 -11.82 1.02
CA ALA A 31 7.79 -12.26 2.13
C ALA A 31 8.71 -13.44 1.73
N GLY A 32 8.24 -14.33 0.84
CA GLY A 32 9.04 -15.41 0.28
C GLY A 32 10.25 -14.92 -0.53
N ASP A 33 10.13 -13.75 -1.15
CA ASP A 33 11.18 -13.09 -1.93
C ASP A 33 12.02 -12.09 -1.10
N GLY A 34 11.76 -11.99 0.21
CA GLY A 34 12.51 -11.13 1.13
C GLY A 34 12.03 -9.67 1.19
N PHE A 35 10.88 -9.34 0.59
CA PHE A 35 10.28 -8.01 0.70
C PHE A 35 9.48 -7.87 1.99
N GLY A 36 9.55 -6.68 2.60
CA GLY A 36 8.64 -6.29 3.67
C GLY A 36 7.23 -6.12 3.10
N CYS A 37 6.23 -6.68 3.77
CA CYS A 37 4.83 -6.48 3.39
C CYS A 37 3.97 -6.20 4.62
N ASP A 38 3.01 -5.29 4.45
CA ASP A 38 1.96 -5.02 5.42
C ASP A 38 0.59 -5.03 4.76
N THR A 39 -0.42 -5.56 5.44
CA THR A 39 -1.80 -5.51 4.99
C THR A 39 -2.58 -4.40 5.71
N ALA A 40 -3.41 -3.67 4.98
CA ALA A 40 -4.32 -2.70 5.55
C ALA A 40 -5.72 -3.31 5.70
N THR A 41 -6.34 -3.14 6.86
CA THR A 41 -7.69 -3.68 7.16
C THR A 41 -8.82 -2.75 6.73
N GLY A 42 -8.51 -1.56 6.21
CA GLY A 42 -9.47 -0.55 5.80
C GLY A 42 -8.82 0.56 4.96
N PHE A 43 -9.66 1.28 4.20
CA PHE A 43 -9.18 2.30 3.26
C PHE A 43 -8.52 3.49 3.96
N GLU A 44 -9.05 3.96 5.09
CA GLU A 44 -8.42 5.06 5.85
C GLU A 44 -7.03 4.68 6.37
N THR A 45 -6.90 3.51 6.99
CA THR A 45 -5.60 3.00 7.46
C THR A 45 -4.63 2.79 6.29
N PHE A 46 -5.14 2.40 5.12
CA PHE A 46 -4.33 2.28 3.92
C PHE A 46 -3.77 3.66 3.49
N VAL A 47 -4.62 4.68 3.41
CA VAL A 47 -4.20 6.03 3.02
C VAL A 47 -3.23 6.63 4.03
N GLU A 48 -3.48 6.50 5.33
CA GLU A 48 -2.58 6.97 6.39
C GLU A 48 -1.19 6.33 6.29
N ARG A 49 -1.13 5.02 5.99
CA ARG A 49 0.14 4.29 5.86
C ARG A 49 0.88 4.65 4.57
N ILE A 50 0.17 4.94 3.49
CA ILE A 50 0.76 5.47 2.26
C ILE A 50 1.36 6.85 2.53
N GLU A 51 0.58 7.75 3.13
CA GLU A 51 1.02 9.11 3.48
C GLU A 51 2.24 9.09 4.42
N ALA A 52 2.36 8.06 5.27
CA ALA A 52 3.51 7.84 6.15
C ALA A 52 4.79 7.34 5.45
N GLY A 53 4.74 7.03 4.13
CA GLY A 53 5.91 6.66 3.33
C GLY A 53 6.02 5.17 3.01
N ALA A 54 4.93 4.53 2.56
CA ALA A 54 5.05 3.19 1.97
C ALA A 54 5.76 3.27 0.59
N GLY A 55 6.80 2.46 0.37
CA GLY A 55 7.54 2.46 -0.90
C GLY A 55 6.75 1.96 -2.10
N ALA A 56 5.77 1.09 -1.86
CA ALA A 56 4.82 0.64 -2.86
C ALA A 56 3.47 0.29 -2.22
N ALA A 57 2.41 0.39 -3.01
CA ALA A 57 1.07 0.00 -2.59
C ALA A 57 0.39 -0.85 -3.68
N VAL A 58 -0.24 -1.95 -3.25
CA VAL A 58 -1.03 -2.84 -4.09
C VAL A 58 -2.47 -2.78 -3.61
N VAL A 59 -3.39 -2.42 -4.49
CA VAL A 59 -4.81 -2.34 -4.17
C VAL A 59 -5.60 -3.25 -5.09
N ALA A 60 -6.48 -4.07 -4.51
CA ALA A 60 -7.38 -4.86 -5.30
C ALA A 60 -8.49 -3.97 -5.89
N GLU A 61 -8.88 -4.22 -7.14
CA GLU A 61 -9.82 -3.36 -7.89
C GLU A 61 -11.14 -3.19 -7.14
N GLU A 62 -11.65 -4.28 -6.55
CA GLU A 62 -12.91 -4.27 -5.81
C GLU A 62 -12.82 -3.46 -4.51
N ALA A 63 -11.62 -3.22 -3.99
CA ALA A 63 -11.38 -2.39 -2.82
C ALA A 63 -11.56 -0.89 -3.13
N LEU A 64 -11.39 -0.50 -4.40
CA LEU A 64 -11.61 0.87 -4.87
C LEU A 64 -13.10 1.16 -5.14
N ALA A 65 -13.93 0.11 -5.23
CA ALA A 65 -15.36 0.27 -5.48
C ALA A 65 -16.08 0.82 -4.24
N GLY A 66 -16.54 2.07 -4.32
CA GLY A 66 -17.37 2.71 -3.29
C GLY A 66 -16.59 3.38 -2.15
N VAL A 67 -15.29 3.61 -2.32
CA VAL A 67 -14.45 4.39 -1.38
C VAL A 67 -14.14 5.79 -1.95
N ASP A 68 -13.90 6.76 -1.07
CA ASP A 68 -13.53 8.11 -1.48
C ASP A 68 -12.03 8.18 -1.83
N LEU A 69 -11.72 8.17 -3.12
CA LEU A 69 -10.35 8.23 -3.61
C LEU A 69 -9.74 9.64 -3.59
N THR A 70 -10.50 10.68 -3.21
CA THR A 70 -10.06 12.08 -3.28
C THR A 70 -8.76 12.30 -2.52
N ARG A 71 -8.65 11.75 -1.32
CA ARG A 71 -7.44 11.88 -0.47
C ARG A 71 -6.24 11.18 -1.09
N LEU A 72 -6.43 9.97 -1.62
CA LEU A 72 -5.38 9.20 -2.29
C LEU A 72 -4.89 9.90 -3.57
N LEU A 73 -5.82 10.43 -4.38
CA LEU A 73 -5.50 11.16 -5.60
C LEU A 73 -4.78 12.48 -5.30
N ALA A 74 -5.17 13.19 -4.24
CA ALA A 74 -4.47 14.39 -3.79
C ALA A 74 -3.03 14.08 -3.36
N TRP A 75 -2.80 12.93 -2.71
CA TRP A 75 -1.45 12.47 -2.34
C TRP A 75 -0.60 12.08 -3.56
N LEU A 76 -1.17 11.36 -4.53
CA LEU A 76 -0.47 11.00 -5.78
C LEU A 76 -0.03 12.23 -6.58
N GLY A 77 -0.73 13.35 -6.40
CA GLY A 77 -0.47 14.59 -7.11
C GLY A 77 -0.74 14.49 -8.62
N PRO A 78 -0.52 15.59 -9.36
CA PRO A 78 -0.50 15.54 -10.81
C PRO A 78 0.71 14.72 -11.27
N GLN A 79 0.45 13.64 -12.02
CA GLN A 79 1.44 12.77 -12.66
C GLN A 79 1.95 13.36 -13.97
#